data_AF-A0A518RL78-F1
#
_entry.id   AF-A0A518RL78-F1
#
_cell.length_a   1.000
_cell.length_b   1.000
_cell.length_c   1.000
_cell.angle_alpha   90.00
_cell.angle_beta   90.00
_cell.angle_gamma   90.00
#
_symmetry.space_group_name_H-M   'P 1'
#
loop_
_entity.id
_entity.type
_entity.pdbx_description
1 polymer ?
#
loop_
_entity_poly.entity_id
_entity_poly.type
_entity_poly.pdbx_seq_one_letter_code
_entity_poly.pdbx_strand_id
1 'polypeptide(L)'
;MAQTAAPSVAELSAKIEKLERATSAARDRSAVENLFSRYMYLHNAFQDAQIIPLWAKKGTPGISAQYSNLGKYTNWDSIMAYHRDRPSPIGKLVMHYVTTPVIEVAEDGQTAKGLWIVNGLESGLTKPEHAAKMPAWMFEPNVEVDGKKVWMHNVYLKYGIDFIKQDGEWKIWHFHCFEVARAPYSMGWIPFAAAAQDDSFNFDLMYIGDDGKPVFMPKPDEPVTVRNNTYRTDSAQSLEARPPVPYRTFSETFSY
;
A
#
# COMPACT_ATOMS: atom_id res chain seq x y z
N MET A 1 55.09 26.54 -1.08
CA MET A 1 53.76 26.19 -1.65
C MET A 1 53.78 24.70 -1.93
N ALA A 2 52.95 23.90 -1.27
CA ALA A 2 52.88 22.47 -1.54
C ALA A 2 52.13 22.26 -2.86
N GLN A 3 52.81 21.71 -3.86
CA GLN A 3 52.24 21.37 -5.16
C GLN A 3 51.39 20.11 -4.95
N THR A 4 50.07 20.24 -4.95
CA THR A 4 49.17 19.07 -4.95
C THR A 4 49.39 18.32 -6.25
N ALA A 5 49.97 17.12 -6.17
CA ALA A 5 50.14 16.25 -7.33
C ALA A 5 48.78 15.94 -7.98
N ALA A 6 48.75 15.89 -9.32
CA ALA A 6 47.55 15.52 -10.05
C ALA A 6 47.14 14.08 -9.69
N PRO A 7 45.83 13.80 -9.52
CA PRO A 7 45.36 12.46 -9.22
C PRO A 7 45.72 11.48 -10.34
N SER A 8 46.09 10.27 -9.95
CA SER A 8 46.39 9.17 -10.86
C SER A 8 45.12 8.68 -11.59
N VAL A 9 45.31 7.99 -12.71
CA VAL A 9 44.21 7.36 -13.45
C VAL A 9 43.43 6.38 -12.56
N ALA A 10 44.11 5.62 -11.70
CA ALA A 10 43.46 4.68 -10.78
C ALA A 10 42.56 5.38 -9.75
N GLU A 11 43.02 6.49 -9.18
CA GLU A 11 42.23 7.30 -8.24
C GLU A 11 41.02 7.93 -8.94
N LEU A 12 41.18 8.39 -10.19
CA LEU A 12 40.09 8.92 -10.99
C LEU A 12 39.06 7.84 -11.34
N SER A 13 39.49 6.64 -11.75
CA SER A 13 38.59 5.51 -12.04
C SER A 13 37.78 5.10 -10.81
N ALA A 14 38.43 4.94 -9.65
CA ALA A 14 37.74 4.62 -8.40
C ALA A 14 36.73 5.70 -8.00
N LYS A 15 37.06 6.97 -8.25
CA LYS A 15 36.15 8.09 -8.02
C LYS A 15 34.96 8.07 -8.98
N ILE A 16 35.17 7.75 -10.25
CA ILE A 16 34.11 7.62 -11.26
C ILE A 16 33.15 6.51 -10.83
N GLU A 17 33.65 5.31 -10.52
CA GLU A 17 32.81 4.18 -10.10
C GLU A 17 31.98 4.51 -8.84
N LYS A 18 32.58 5.21 -7.87
CA LYS A 18 31.87 5.67 -6.67
C LYS A 18 30.73 6.64 -7.03
N LEU A 19 30.99 7.58 -7.94
CA LEU A 19 29.99 8.55 -8.39
C LEU A 19 28.88 7.90 -9.23
N GLU A 20 29.21 6.92 -10.07
CA GLU A 20 28.24 6.15 -10.83
C GLU A 20 27.31 5.35 -9.91
N ARG A 21 27.86 4.67 -8.89
CA ARG A 21 27.05 3.97 -7.86
C ARG A 21 26.13 4.94 -7.11
N ALA A 22 26.66 6.07 -6.64
CA ALA A 22 25.87 7.08 -5.95
C ALA A 22 24.76 7.66 -6.84
N THR A 23 25.06 7.90 -8.12
CA THR A 23 24.08 8.40 -9.10
C THR A 23 23.01 7.35 -9.40
N SER A 24 23.39 6.08 -9.53
CA SER A 24 22.44 4.98 -9.72
C SER A 24 21.50 4.86 -8.53
N ALA A 25 22.03 4.85 -7.30
CA ALA A 25 21.23 4.78 -6.09
C ALA A 25 20.23 5.94 -5.97
N ALA A 26 20.65 7.18 -6.30
CA ALA A 26 19.76 8.34 -6.30
C ALA A 26 18.64 8.25 -7.35
N ARG A 27 18.97 7.76 -8.56
CA ARG A 27 17.98 7.51 -9.63
C ARG A 27 17.01 6.40 -9.24
N ASP A 28 17.53 5.33 -8.66
CA ASP A 28 16.74 4.19 -8.20
C ASP A 28 15.77 4.59 -7.09
N ARG A 29 16.22 5.38 -6.10
CA ARG A 29 15.35 5.94 -5.05
C ARG A 29 14.20 6.75 -5.63
N SER A 30 14.46 7.57 -6.66
CA SER A 30 13.42 8.33 -7.36
C SER A 30 12.50 7.43 -8.20
N ALA A 31 13.04 6.38 -8.82
CA ALA A 31 12.28 5.44 -9.63
C ALA A 31 11.29 4.62 -8.78
N VAL A 32 11.70 4.14 -7.61
CA VAL A 32 10.81 3.40 -6.70
C VAL A 32 9.74 4.29 -6.07
N GLU A 33 10.08 5.54 -5.74
CA GLU A 33 9.10 6.53 -5.28
C GLU A 33 8.03 6.80 -6.35
N ASN A 34 8.47 7.00 -7.60
CA ASN A 34 7.56 7.19 -8.73
C ASN A 34 6.72 5.95 -9.03
N LEU A 35 7.30 4.76 -8.90
CA LEU A 35 6.58 3.49 -9.09
C LEU A 35 5.41 3.37 -8.12
N PHE A 36 5.64 3.61 -6.83
CA PHE A 36 4.59 3.51 -5.83
C PHE A 36 3.57 4.64 -5.92
N SER A 37 4.03 5.87 -6.20
CA SER A 37 3.14 7.01 -6.44
C SER A 37 2.23 6.76 -7.65
N ARG A 38 2.75 6.13 -8.72
CA ARG A 38 1.97 5.74 -9.89
C ARG A 38 0.97 4.63 -9.57
N TYR A 39 1.36 3.63 -8.77
CA TYR A 39 0.42 2.63 -8.27
C TYR A 39 -0.77 3.32 -7.59
N MET A 40 -0.52 4.25 -6.67
CA MET A 40 -1.60 4.95 -5.95
C MET A 40 -2.46 5.82 -6.86
N TYR A 41 -1.83 6.55 -7.79
CA TYR A 41 -2.55 7.32 -8.79
C TYR A 41 -3.50 6.45 -9.64
N LEU A 42 -3.04 5.29 -10.09
CA LEU A 42 -3.84 4.34 -10.86
C LEU A 42 -4.92 3.67 -10.02
N HIS A 43 -4.64 3.38 -8.74
CA HIS A 43 -5.57 2.77 -7.81
C HIS A 43 -6.82 3.63 -7.61
N ASN A 44 -6.64 4.95 -7.54
CA ASN A 44 -7.73 5.91 -7.39
C ASN A 44 -8.75 5.86 -8.54
N ALA A 45 -8.33 5.39 -9.71
CA ALA A 45 -9.13 5.32 -10.93
C ALA A 45 -9.39 3.88 -11.41
N PHE A 46 -9.21 2.87 -10.55
CA PHE A 46 -9.45 1.45 -10.85
C PHE A 46 -8.73 0.99 -12.14
N GLN A 47 -7.54 1.54 -12.40
CA GLN A 47 -6.74 1.21 -13.59
C GLN A 47 -5.94 -0.08 -13.37
N ASP A 48 -6.61 -1.15 -12.94
CA ASP A 48 -5.98 -2.39 -12.50
C ASP A 48 -5.15 -3.06 -13.61
N ALA A 49 -5.57 -2.97 -14.86
CA ALA A 49 -4.79 -3.43 -16.02
C ALA A 49 -3.42 -2.75 -16.14
N GLN A 50 -3.30 -1.50 -15.70
CA GLN A 50 -2.03 -0.76 -15.66
C GLN A 50 -1.26 -1.00 -14.36
N ILE A 51 -1.93 -1.41 -13.28
CA ILE A 51 -1.31 -1.77 -12.00
C ILE A 51 -0.62 -3.14 -12.08
N ILE A 52 -1.23 -4.13 -12.73
CA ILE A 52 -0.70 -5.50 -12.80
C ILE A 52 0.78 -5.55 -13.26
N PRO A 53 1.21 -4.82 -14.32
CA PRO A 53 2.61 -4.81 -14.75
C PRO A 53 3.60 -4.10 -13.80
N LEU A 54 3.12 -3.39 -12.77
CA LEU A 54 3.96 -2.76 -11.75
C LEU A 54 4.46 -3.77 -10.71
N TRP A 55 3.81 -4.93 -10.61
CA TRP A 55 4.22 -6.02 -9.72
C TRP A 55 5.31 -6.89 -10.32
N ALA A 56 6.06 -7.57 -9.46
CA ALA A 56 7.06 -8.54 -9.86
C ALA A 56 6.41 -9.67 -10.68
N LYS A 57 7.18 -10.25 -11.60
CA LYS A 57 6.70 -11.27 -12.53
C LYS A 57 6.16 -12.50 -11.80
N LYS A 58 5.16 -13.18 -12.40
CA LYS A 58 4.69 -14.48 -11.93
C LYS A 58 5.87 -15.46 -11.80
N GLY A 59 5.93 -16.16 -10.67
CA GLY A 59 7.05 -17.05 -10.33
C GLY A 59 8.21 -16.40 -9.59
N THR A 60 8.18 -15.07 -9.35
CA THR A 60 9.19 -14.41 -8.50
C THR A 60 9.12 -14.99 -7.07
N PRO A 61 10.21 -15.55 -6.53
CA PRO A 61 10.22 -16.10 -5.17
C PRO A 61 9.86 -15.05 -4.12
N GLY A 62 9.08 -15.44 -3.12
CA GLY A 62 8.75 -14.60 -1.95
C GLY A 62 7.69 -13.52 -2.17
N ILE A 63 7.20 -13.30 -3.40
CA ILE A 63 6.18 -12.26 -3.68
C ILE A 63 5.00 -12.37 -2.70
N SER A 64 4.58 -11.24 -2.13
CA SER A 64 3.47 -11.25 -1.19
C SER A 64 2.72 -9.93 -1.09
N ALA A 65 1.48 -10.01 -0.61
CA ALA A 65 0.69 -8.85 -0.20
C ALA A 65 -0.03 -9.13 1.12
N GLN A 66 -0.20 -8.11 1.94
CA GLN A 66 -1.02 -8.12 3.15
C GLN A 66 -1.77 -6.79 3.23
N TYR A 67 -3.10 -6.86 3.08
CA TYR A 67 -3.96 -5.67 3.06
C TYR A 67 -4.62 -5.38 4.42
N SER A 68 -4.70 -6.38 5.29
CA SER A 68 -5.30 -6.28 6.63
C SER A 68 -4.75 -7.38 7.55
N ASN A 69 -5.22 -7.42 8.80
CA ASN A 69 -4.90 -8.46 9.77
C ASN A 69 -5.55 -9.84 9.47
N LEU A 70 -6.31 -9.98 8.40
CA LEU A 70 -7.05 -11.21 8.09
C LEU A 70 -6.20 -12.32 7.48
N GLY A 71 -5.17 -11.96 6.72
CA GLY A 71 -4.26 -12.93 6.15
C GLY A 71 -3.29 -12.33 5.14
N LYS A 72 -2.39 -13.19 4.68
CA LYS A 72 -1.34 -12.88 3.72
C LYS A 72 -1.58 -13.64 2.41
N TYR A 73 -1.33 -12.94 1.30
CA TYR A 73 -1.31 -13.48 -0.05
C TYR A 73 0.15 -13.75 -0.41
N THR A 74 0.49 -14.98 -0.80
CA THR A 74 1.88 -15.47 -0.90
C THR A 74 2.28 -15.89 -2.32
N ASN A 75 1.39 -15.70 -3.30
CA ASN A 75 1.69 -15.99 -4.69
C ASN A 75 1.06 -14.97 -5.63
N TRP A 76 1.56 -14.93 -6.86
CA TRP A 76 1.12 -13.97 -7.85
C TRP A 76 -0.38 -14.10 -8.17
N ASP A 77 -0.92 -15.31 -8.27
CA ASP A 77 -2.32 -15.50 -8.65
C ASP A 77 -3.28 -14.98 -7.57
N SER A 78 -2.97 -15.18 -6.28
CA SER A 78 -3.78 -14.69 -5.17
C SER A 78 -3.70 -13.16 -5.02
N ILE A 79 -2.52 -12.56 -5.21
CA ILE A 79 -2.35 -11.10 -5.23
C ILE A 79 -3.12 -10.49 -6.41
N MET A 80 -3.02 -11.09 -7.60
CA MET A 80 -3.69 -10.57 -8.79
C MET A 80 -5.21 -10.80 -8.77
N ALA A 81 -5.72 -11.74 -7.98
CA ALA A 81 -7.16 -11.91 -7.79
C ALA A 81 -7.83 -10.64 -7.22
N TYR A 82 -7.09 -9.83 -6.46
CA TYR A 82 -7.55 -8.51 -5.99
C TYR A 82 -7.73 -7.50 -7.13
N HIS A 83 -6.83 -7.54 -8.12
CA HIS A 83 -6.78 -6.59 -9.24
C HIS A 83 -7.59 -7.05 -10.46
N ARG A 84 -7.82 -8.36 -10.61
CA ARG A 84 -8.41 -8.93 -11.82
C ARG A 84 -9.90 -8.62 -11.90
N ASP A 85 -10.35 -8.20 -13.09
CA ASP A 85 -11.76 -7.98 -13.45
C ASP A 85 -12.51 -7.01 -12.51
N ARG A 86 -11.77 -6.13 -11.82
CA ARG A 86 -12.38 -5.11 -10.97
C ARG A 86 -13.06 -4.07 -11.86
N PRO A 87 -14.36 -3.79 -11.66
CA PRO A 87 -15.05 -2.74 -12.42
C PRO A 87 -14.53 -1.36 -12.01
N SER A 88 -14.89 -0.34 -12.79
CA SER A 88 -14.81 1.07 -12.40
C SER A 88 -16.21 1.54 -11.94
N PRO A 89 -16.60 1.31 -10.68
CA PRO A 89 -17.97 1.50 -10.23
C PRO A 89 -18.38 2.99 -10.24
N ILE A 90 -19.57 3.28 -10.77
CA ILE A 90 -20.09 4.64 -10.87
C ILE A 90 -20.44 5.18 -9.47
N GLY A 91 -19.97 6.38 -9.15
CA GLY A 91 -20.22 7.05 -7.88
C GLY A 91 -19.35 6.54 -6.73
N LYS A 92 -18.43 5.61 -6.99
CA LYS A 92 -17.38 5.24 -6.05
C LYS A 92 -16.19 6.17 -6.20
N LEU A 93 -15.64 6.60 -5.08
CA LEU A 93 -14.39 7.35 -5.03
C LEU A 93 -13.45 6.62 -4.07
N VAL A 94 -12.26 6.30 -4.57
CA VAL A 94 -11.11 5.89 -3.77
C VAL A 94 -10.02 6.90 -4.07
N MET A 95 -9.53 7.57 -3.05
CA MET A 95 -8.42 8.51 -3.18
C MET A 95 -7.48 8.28 -2.02
N HIS A 96 -6.39 7.57 -2.27
CA HIS A 96 -5.29 7.43 -1.32
C HIS A 96 -4.12 8.29 -1.79
N TYR A 97 -3.57 9.09 -0.88
CA TYR A 97 -2.36 9.87 -1.15
C TYR A 97 -1.27 9.52 -0.15
N VAL A 98 -0.07 9.29 -0.68
CA VAL A 98 1.12 8.91 0.09
C VAL A 98 1.96 10.14 0.41
N THR A 99 2.56 10.16 1.60
CA THR A 99 3.42 11.23 2.11
C THR A 99 4.56 10.66 2.95
N THR A 100 5.49 11.53 3.36
CA THR A 100 6.63 11.22 4.26
C THR A 100 7.40 9.93 3.90
N PRO A 101 7.89 9.81 2.65
CA PRO A 101 8.60 8.62 2.20
C PRO A 101 9.91 8.42 2.98
N VAL A 102 10.12 7.21 3.52
CA VAL A 102 11.44 6.71 3.92
C VAL A 102 11.82 5.60 2.96
N ILE A 103 12.85 5.82 2.13
CA ILE A 103 13.22 4.91 1.03
C ILE A 103 14.70 4.59 1.12
N GLU A 104 15.02 3.31 1.12
CA GLU A 104 16.39 2.78 1.13
C GLU A 104 16.59 1.84 -0.06
N VAL A 105 17.59 2.13 -0.89
CA VAL A 105 18.01 1.26 -1.99
C VAL A 105 19.20 0.43 -1.52
N ALA A 106 19.17 -0.88 -1.77
CA ALA A 106 20.26 -1.78 -1.43
C ALA A 106 21.59 -1.35 -2.09
N GLU A 107 22.72 -1.60 -1.43
CA GLU A 107 24.05 -1.31 -1.99
C GLU A 107 24.29 -2.04 -3.33
N ASP A 108 23.72 -3.25 -3.50
CA ASP A 108 23.78 -4.02 -4.74
C ASP A 108 22.87 -3.48 -5.88
N GLY A 109 22.01 -2.50 -5.59
CA GLY A 109 21.09 -1.88 -6.53
C GLY A 109 19.99 -2.82 -7.08
N GLN A 110 19.78 -3.99 -6.47
CA GLN A 110 18.83 -5.01 -6.92
C GLN A 110 17.49 -4.97 -6.18
N THR A 111 17.48 -4.43 -4.97
CA THR A 111 16.26 -4.28 -4.16
C THR A 111 16.18 -2.88 -3.55
N ALA A 112 14.96 -2.48 -3.18
CA ALA A 112 14.73 -1.28 -2.39
C ALA A 112 13.60 -1.52 -1.40
N LYS A 113 13.51 -0.66 -0.39
CA LYS A 113 12.44 -0.64 0.60
C LYS A 113 11.87 0.76 0.70
N GLY A 114 10.57 0.85 0.91
CA GLY A 114 9.91 2.12 1.13
C GLY A 114 8.83 2.02 2.18
N LEU A 115 8.70 3.08 2.98
CA LEU A 115 7.61 3.28 3.92
C LEU A 115 6.96 4.64 3.64
N TRP A 116 5.63 4.66 3.56
CA TRP A 116 4.84 5.88 3.39
C TRP A 116 3.75 5.99 4.45
N ILE A 117 3.47 7.21 4.88
CA ILE A 117 2.23 7.53 5.61
C ILE A 117 1.17 7.91 4.58
N VAL A 118 -0.03 7.37 4.76
CA VAL A 118 -1.15 7.57 3.86
C VAL A 118 -2.34 8.10 4.62
N ASN A 119 -3.01 9.03 3.98
CA ASN A 119 -4.39 9.35 4.27
C ASN A 119 -5.18 9.23 2.97
N GLY A 120 -6.47 8.98 3.10
CA GLY A 120 -7.34 8.96 1.96
C GLY A 120 -8.80 8.94 2.35
N LEU A 121 -9.61 8.83 1.31
CA LEU A 121 -11.06 8.73 1.41
C LEU A 121 -11.58 7.62 0.51
N GLU A 122 -12.62 6.97 1.00
CA GLU A 122 -13.34 5.91 0.32
C GLU A 122 -14.83 6.21 0.46
N SER A 123 -15.53 6.35 -0.65
CA SER A 123 -16.95 6.68 -0.63
C SER A 123 -17.69 6.05 -1.78
N GLY A 124 -19.00 5.95 -1.65
CA GLY A 124 -19.87 5.35 -2.64
C GLY A 124 -21.35 5.63 -2.38
N LEU A 125 -22.16 5.33 -3.39
CA LEU A 125 -23.61 5.33 -3.29
C LEU A 125 -24.12 3.90 -3.32
N THR A 126 -25.16 3.60 -2.54
CA THR A 126 -25.75 2.26 -2.48
C THR A 126 -27.26 2.32 -2.43
N LYS A 127 -27.94 1.48 -3.22
CA LYS A 127 -29.40 1.44 -3.20
C LYS A 127 -29.92 1.00 -1.81
N PRO A 128 -31.05 1.55 -1.32
CA PRO A 128 -31.54 1.26 0.03
C PRO A 128 -31.74 -0.23 0.32
N GLU A 129 -32.22 -1.02 -0.64
CA GLU A 129 -32.45 -2.46 -0.50
C GLU A 129 -31.17 -3.28 -0.25
N HIS A 130 -30.03 -2.76 -0.72
CA HIS A 130 -28.71 -3.36 -0.47
C HIS A 130 -28.10 -2.83 0.83
N ALA A 131 -28.24 -1.52 1.07
CA ALA A 131 -27.79 -0.88 2.31
C ALA A 131 -28.43 -1.53 3.56
N ALA A 132 -29.70 -1.93 3.46
CA ALA A 132 -30.42 -2.61 4.54
C ALA A 132 -29.82 -3.95 4.98
N LYS A 133 -28.90 -4.53 4.19
CA LYS A 133 -28.20 -5.79 4.48
C LYS A 133 -26.77 -5.58 4.99
N MET A 134 -26.36 -4.34 5.20
CA MET A 134 -25.03 -3.97 5.65
C MET A 134 -25.09 -3.24 6.99
N PRO A 135 -23.98 -3.18 7.75
CA PRO A 135 -23.98 -2.52 9.04
C PRO A 135 -24.34 -1.03 8.93
N ALA A 136 -25.20 -0.56 9.83
CA ALA A 136 -25.70 0.82 9.80
C ALA A 136 -24.58 1.87 9.92
N TRP A 137 -23.51 1.56 10.65
CA TRP A 137 -22.34 2.43 10.82
C TRP A 137 -21.60 2.73 9.51
N MET A 138 -21.85 1.93 8.46
CA MET A 138 -21.23 2.11 7.16
C MET A 138 -21.72 3.37 6.44
N PHE A 139 -22.97 3.75 6.65
CA PHE A 139 -23.63 4.82 5.90
C PHE A 139 -23.76 6.10 6.72
N GLU A 140 -23.72 7.23 6.03
CA GLU A 140 -23.94 8.54 6.62
C GLU A 140 -25.41 8.66 7.08
N PRO A 141 -25.65 9.06 8.34
CA PRO A 141 -26.98 9.13 8.91
C PRO A 141 -27.77 10.28 8.28
N ASN A 142 -29.00 10.00 7.83
CA ASN A 142 -29.91 10.98 7.23
C ASN A 142 -29.37 11.64 5.94
N VAL A 143 -28.42 11.01 5.25
CA VAL A 143 -27.89 11.47 3.98
C VAL A 143 -28.27 10.50 2.86
N GLU A 144 -28.91 11.03 1.82
CA GLU A 144 -29.22 10.31 0.58
C GLU A 144 -28.92 11.20 -0.62
N VAL A 145 -28.45 10.58 -1.70
CA VAL A 145 -28.25 11.22 -3.01
C VAL A 145 -28.94 10.37 -4.06
N ASP A 146 -29.84 10.96 -4.84
CA ASP A 146 -30.65 10.25 -5.84
C ASP A 146 -31.36 8.99 -5.30
N GLY A 147 -31.87 9.07 -4.07
CA GLY A 147 -32.54 7.96 -3.38
C GLY A 147 -31.61 6.82 -2.97
N LYS A 148 -30.28 7.00 -3.03
CA LYS A 148 -29.27 6.03 -2.59
C LYS A 148 -28.67 6.47 -1.26
N LYS A 149 -28.36 5.48 -0.40
CA LYS A 149 -27.58 5.67 0.82
C LYS A 149 -26.15 6.06 0.48
N VAL A 150 -25.59 6.97 1.27
CA VAL A 150 -24.24 7.50 1.10
C VAL A 150 -23.30 6.81 2.08
N TRP A 151 -22.17 6.33 1.57
CA TRP A 151 -21.03 5.87 2.37
C TRP A 151 -19.86 6.83 2.14
N MET A 152 -19.26 7.38 3.20
CA MET A 152 -18.10 8.28 3.11
C MET A 152 -17.14 8.05 4.29
N HIS A 153 -16.01 7.40 4.05
CA HIS A 153 -15.02 7.11 5.10
C HIS A 153 -13.68 7.74 4.80
N ASN A 154 -12.99 8.20 5.85
CA ASN A 154 -11.58 8.53 5.81
C ASN A 154 -10.77 7.32 6.27
N VAL A 155 -9.61 7.09 5.64
CA VAL A 155 -8.68 6.02 5.97
C VAL A 155 -7.31 6.60 6.30
N TYR A 156 -6.67 6.04 7.32
CA TYR A 156 -5.35 6.43 7.80
C TYR A 156 -4.52 5.17 7.91
N LEU A 157 -3.41 5.11 7.17
CA LEU A 157 -2.63 3.89 7.06
C LEU A 157 -1.17 4.19 6.77
N LYS A 158 -0.33 3.16 6.86
CA LYS A 158 1.04 3.18 6.34
C LYS A 158 1.19 2.07 5.31
N TYR A 159 2.00 2.30 4.29
CA TYR A 159 2.40 1.24 3.37
C TYR A 159 3.89 0.97 3.49
N GLY A 160 4.23 -0.28 3.85
CA GLY A 160 5.58 -0.81 3.74
C GLY A 160 5.69 -1.64 2.46
N ILE A 161 6.62 -1.27 1.58
CA ILE A 161 6.78 -1.88 0.26
C ILE A 161 8.23 -2.30 0.07
N ASP A 162 8.42 -3.55 -0.35
CA ASP A 162 9.69 -4.02 -0.88
C ASP A 162 9.63 -4.03 -2.40
N PHE A 163 10.73 -3.62 -3.03
CA PHE A 163 10.89 -3.57 -4.47
C PHE A 163 12.03 -4.49 -4.93
N ILE A 164 11.87 -5.05 -6.11
CA ILE A 164 12.88 -5.86 -6.79
C ILE A 164 13.10 -5.32 -8.21
N LYS A 165 14.35 -5.28 -8.66
CA LYS A 165 14.70 -4.92 -10.03
C LYS A 165 14.67 -6.18 -10.91
N GLN A 166 13.90 -6.16 -11.99
CA GLN A 166 13.78 -7.24 -12.96
C GLN A 166 13.99 -6.66 -14.36
N ASP A 167 14.97 -7.18 -15.09
CA ASP A 167 15.31 -6.73 -16.44
C ASP A 167 15.54 -5.21 -16.55
N GLY A 168 16.16 -4.62 -15.52
CA GLY A 168 16.44 -3.18 -15.45
C GLY A 168 15.28 -2.33 -14.95
N GLU A 169 14.10 -2.90 -14.71
CA GLU A 169 12.91 -2.17 -14.21
C GLU A 169 12.61 -2.50 -12.75
N TRP A 170 12.23 -1.48 -11.97
CA TRP A 170 11.73 -1.67 -10.61
C TRP A 170 10.30 -2.23 -10.62
N LYS A 171 10.04 -3.20 -9.73
CA LYS A 171 8.74 -3.84 -9.54
C LYS A 171 8.39 -3.94 -8.05
N ILE A 172 7.10 -3.93 -7.74
CA ILE A 172 6.57 -4.20 -6.39
C ILE A 172 6.75 -5.70 -6.09
N TRP A 173 7.39 -6.02 -4.96
CA TRP A 173 7.69 -7.40 -4.55
C TRP A 173 6.90 -7.83 -3.31
N HIS A 174 6.96 -7.04 -2.24
CA HIS A 174 6.14 -7.24 -1.05
C HIS A 174 5.34 -5.97 -0.77
N PHE A 175 4.07 -6.13 -0.42
CA PHE A 175 3.15 -5.02 -0.14
C PHE A 175 2.48 -5.24 1.21
N HIS A 176 2.62 -4.31 2.14
CA HIS A 176 2.00 -4.39 3.45
C HIS A 176 1.26 -3.09 3.81
N CYS A 177 -0.06 -3.19 3.95
CA CYS A 177 -0.94 -2.17 4.49
C CYS A 177 -1.01 -2.26 6.02
N PHE A 178 -0.54 -1.23 6.71
CA PHE A 178 -0.71 -1.06 8.14
C PHE A 178 -1.82 -0.04 8.41
N GLU A 179 -3.08 -0.50 8.46
CA GLU A 179 -4.20 0.38 8.79
C GLU A 179 -4.07 0.89 10.21
N VAL A 180 -4.10 2.21 10.39
CA VAL A 180 -4.02 2.87 11.69
C VAL A 180 -5.41 3.22 12.18
N ALA A 181 -6.25 3.81 11.33
CA ALA A 181 -7.60 4.17 11.70
C ALA A 181 -8.51 4.30 10.46
N ARG A 182 -9.81 4.17 10.71
CA ARG A 182 -10.88 4.47 9.75
C ARG A 182 -11.93 5.33 10.45
N ALA A 183 -12.62 6.17 9.69
CA ALA A 183 -13.65 7.04 10.23
C ALA A 183 -14.76 7.27 9.20
N PRO A 184 -16.03 6.85 9.46
CA PRO A 184 -17.17 7.43 8.79
C PRO A 184 -17.19 8.95 8.99
N TYR A 185 -17.56 9.69 7.94
CA TYR A 185 -17.33 11.12 7.84
C TYR A 185 -18.03 11.88 8.97
N SER A 186 -19.30 11.57 9.25
CA SER A 186 -20.03 12.20 10.36
C SER A 186 -19.70 11.62 11.74
N MET A 187 -19.05 10.46 11.83
CA MET A 187 -18.83 9.73 13.08
C MET A 187 -17.49 10.08 13.72
N GLY A 188 -16.41 10.10 12.93
CA GLY A 188 -15.04 10.25 13.43
C GLY A 188 -14.43 8.92 13.93
N TRP A 189 -13.09 8.85 14.01
CA TRP A 189 -12.36 7.58 14.24
C TRP A 189 -12.49 7.03 15.67
N ILE A 190 -12.65 7.89 16.69
CA ILE A 190 -12.74 7.44 18.10
C ILE A 190 -14.04 6.66 18.35
N PRO A 191 -15.24 7.23 18.11
CA PRO A 191 -16.49 6.48 18.29
C PRO A 191 -16.62 5.33 17.30
N PHE A 192 -16.06 5.45 16.10
CA PHE A 192 -16.00 4.34 15.16
C PHE A 192 -15.20 3.15 15.70
N ALA A 193 -14.00 3.40 16.25
CA ALA A 193 -13.20 2.36 16.88
C ALA A 193 -13.98 1.68 18.01
N ALA A 194 -14.65 2.42 18.89
CA ALA A 194 -15.47 1.83 19.94
C ALA A 194 -16.63 0.94 19.40
N ALA A 195 -17.20 1.28 18.23
CA ALA A 195 -18.35 0.59 17.65
C ALA A 195 -18.00 -0.59 16.72
N ALA A 196 -16.86 -0.54 16.02
CA ALA A 196 -16.54 -1.44 14.91
C ALA A 196 -15.19 -2.16 15.04
N GLN A 197 -14.44 -1.96 16.13
CA GLN A 197 -13.10 -2.56 16.32
C GLN A 197 -13.04 -4.10 16.24
N ASP A 198 -14.16 -4.79 16.46
CA ASP A 198 -14.26 -6.25 16.39
C ASP A 198 -15.25 -6.73 15.31
N ASP A 199 -15.73 -5.83 14.43
CA ASP A 199 -16.66 -6.16 13.35
C ASP A 199 -15.91 -6.66 12.11
N SER A 200 -16.10 -7.93 11.73
CA SER A 200 -15.43 -8.54 10.58
C SER A 200 -15.77 -7.87 9.25
N PHE A 201 -16.95 -7.24 9.14
CA PHE A 201 -17.36 -6.53 7.93
C PHE A 201 -16.42 -5.37 7.58
N ASN A 202 -15.80 -4.75 8.59
CA ASN A 202 -14.85 -3.66 8.42
C ASN A 202 -13.55 -4.10 7.71
N PHE A 203 -13.18 -5.37 7.80
CA PHE A 203 -11.86 -5.85 7.33
C PHE A 203 -11.87 -6.51 5.95
N ASP A 204 -13.05 -6.90 5.46
CA ASP A 204 -13.19 -7.74 4.26
C ASP A 204 -13.75 -7.01 3.03
N LEU A 205 -14.36 -5.83 3.18
CA LEU A 205 -15.03 -5.19 2.05
C LEU A 205 -14.03 -4.57 1.06
N MET A 206 -14.09 -4.99 -0.20
CA MET A 206 -13.25 -4.46 -1.28
C MET A 206 -13.95 -3.34 -2.06
N TYR A 207 -15.22 -3.54 -2.39
CA TYR A 207 -16.10 -2.54 -3.00
C TYR A 207 -17.57 -2.98 -2.95
N ILE A 208 -18.48 -2.08 -3.29
CA ILE A 208 -19.88 -2.42 -3.58
C ILE A 208 -20.02 -2.40 -5.10
N GLY A 209 -20.45 -3.52 -5.68
CA GLY A 209 -20.62 -3.66 -7.13
C GLY A 209 -21.77 -2.82 -7.67
N ASP A 210 -21.85 -2.67 -8.99
CA ASP A 210 -22.95 -1.93 -9.65
C ASP A 210 -24.32 -2.59 -9.43
N ASP A 211 -24.31 -3.91 -9.17
CA ASP A 211 -25.50 -4.65 -8.73
C ASP A 211 -25.86 -4.39 -7.26
N GLY A 212 -25.07 -3.57 -6.57
CA GLY A 212 -25.22 -3.16 -5.18
C GLY A 212 -24.79 -4.21 -4.15
N LYS A 213 -24.22 -5.34 -4.58
CA LYS A 213 -23.72 -6.35 -3.64
C LYS A 213 -22.33 -5.99 -3.12
N PRO A 214 -22.03 -6.23 -1.84
CA PRO A 214 -20.67 -6.14 -1.35
C PRO A 214 -19.81 -7.21 -2.02
N VAL A 215 -18.66 -6.79 -2.53
CA VAL A 215 -17.59 -7.66 -3.01
C VAL A 215 -16.50 -7.63 -1.96
N PHE A 216 -16.17 -8.81 -1.45
CA PHE A 216 -15.17 -8.98 -0.40
C PHE A 216 -13.80 -9.34 -0.97
N MET A 217 -12.77 -9.19 -0.14
CA MET A 217 -11.40 -9.58 -0.45
C MET A 217 -11.33 -11.07 -0.82
N PRO A 218 -10.44 -11.46 -1.76
CA PRO A 218 -10.19 -12.87 -2.03
C PRO A 218 -9.67 -13.57 -0.77
N LYS A 219 -9.95 -14.87 -0.63
CA LYS A 219 -9.47 -15.66 0.51
C LYS A 219 -7.93 -15.60 0.60
N PRO A 220 -7.34 -15.24 1.75
CA PRO A 220 -5.89 -15.28 1.93
C PRO A 220 -5.31 -16.70 1.86
N ASP A 221 -4.03 -16.80 1.55
CA ASP A 221 -3.32 -18.09 1.47
C ASP A 221 -2.94 -18.60 2.85
N GLU A 222 -2.56 -17.70 3.77
CA GLU A 222 -2.11 -18.03 5.12
C GLU A 222 -2.46 -16.91 6.14
N PRO A 223 -2.46 -17.19 7.47
CA PRO A 223 -2.67 -16.16 8.48
C PRO A 223 -1.51 -15.16 8.56
N VAL A 224 -1.78 -13.96 9.04
CA VAL A 224 -0.75 -12.93 9.25
C VAL A 224 0.20 -13.29 10.39
N THR A 225 1.48 -12.98 10.21
CA THR A 225 2.52 -13.12 11.25
C THR A 225 2.93 -11.76 11.83
N VAL A 226 2.88 -10.71 11.02
CA VAL A 226 3.08 -9.32 11.45
C VAL A 226 1.72 -8.63 11.36
N ARG A 227 1.22 -8.14 12.50
CA ARG A 227 -0.08 -7.47 12.57
C ARG A 227 0.07 -5.97 12.53
N ASN A 228 -0.94 -5.30 11.97
CA ASN A 228 -1.10 -3.88 12.18
C ASN A 228 -1.82 -3.57 13.51
N ASN A 229 -1.46 -2.46 14.14
CA ASN A 229 -1.97 -1.94 15.40
C ASN A 229 -3.01 -0.84 15.17
N THR A 230 -4.15 -1.23 14.61
CA THR A 230 -5.30 -0.34 14.45
C THR A 230 -5.65 0.34 15.76
N TYR A 231 -5.97 1.63 15.71
CA TYR A 231 -6.40 2.43 16.85
C TYR A 231 -7.60 1.78 17.54
N ARG A 232 -7.48 1.64 18.86
CA ARG A 232 -8.55 1.19 19.75
C ARG A 232 -8.65 2.14 20.93
N THR A 233 -9.85 2.21 21.52
CA THR A 233 -10.08 3.04 22.71
C THR A 233 -9.59 2.37 24.01
N ASP A 234 -9.27 1.09 23.95
CA ASP A 234 -8.92 0.23 25.08
C ASP A 234 -7.47 -0.28 25.07
N SER A 235 -6.66 0.15 24.09
CA SER A 235 -5.26 -0.28 23.95
C SER A 235 -4.33 0.88 23.62
N ALA A 236 -3.05 0.70 23.95
CA ALA A 236 -2.01 1.66 23.59
C ALA A 236 -1.53 1.43 22.16
N GLN A 237 -1.23 2.52 21.47
CA GLN A 237 -0.48 2.46 20.21
C GLN A 237 0.95 1.98 20.47
N SER A 238 1.47 1.19 19.54
CA SER A 238 2.82 0.64 19.54
C SER A 238 3.48 0.92 18.21
N LEU A 239 4.81 0.93 18.20
CA LEU A 239 5.55 1.10 16.96
C LEU A 239 5.41 -0.17 16.10
N GLU A 240 4.78 0.02 14.95
CA GLU A 240 4.66 -0.96 13.86
C GLU A 240 5.28 -0.38 12.58
N ALA A 241 5.31 -1.15 11.50
CA ALA A 241 5.80 -0.68 10.20
C ALA A 241 7.22 -0.06 10.31
N ARG A 242 8.18 -0.87 10.77
CA ARG A 242 9.57 -0.47 10.98
C ARG A 242 10.10 0.29 9.75
N PRO A 243 10.59 1.54 9.87
CA PRO A 243 11.24 2.24 8.75
C PRO A 243 12.45 1.45 8.24
N PRO A 244 12.72 1.46 6.93
CA PRO A 244 13.90 0.79 6.42
C PRO A 244 15.15 1.53 6.88
N VAL A 245 16.26 0.80 7.00
CA VAL A 245 17.59 1.32 7.31
C VAL A 245 18.54 0.87 6.20
N PRO A 246 19.70 1.53 5.99
CA PRO A 246 20.65 1.13 4.97
C PRO A 246 21.04 -0.34 5.08
N TYR A 247 21.11 -1.03 3.94
CA TYR A 247 21.40 -2.46 3.84
C TYR A 247 22.12 -2.80 2.53
N ARG A 248 22.90 -3.89 2.51
CA ARG A 248 23.73 -4.24 1.35
C ARG A 248 23.00 -5.08 0.32
N THR A 249 22.37 -6.14 0.81
CA THR A 249 21.56 -7.08 0.04
C THR A 249 20.32 -7.44 0.83
N PHE A 250 19.25 -7.89 0.16
CA PHE A 250 17.97 -8.14 0.83
C PHE A 250 18.04 -9.19 1.95
N SER A 251 18.97 -10.14 1.89
CA SER A 251 19.15 -11.16 2.93
C SER A 251 19.60 -10.59 4.30
N GLU A 252 20.07 -9.34 4.34
CA GLU A 252 20.54 -8.68 5.57
C GLU A 252 19.46 -7.86 6.27
N THR A 253 18.23 -7.88 5.77
CA THR A 253 17.12 -7.06 6.28
C THR A 253 15.82 -7.85 6.40
N PHE A 254 14.84 -7.29 7.10
CA PHE A 254 13.48 -7.81 7.19
C PHE A 254 12.70 -7.56 5.89
N SER A 255 11.64 -8.33 5.61
CA SER A 255 10.65 -8.02 4.56
C SER A 255 9.44 -7.28 5.15
N TYR A 256 8.82 -6.40 4.37
CA TYR A 256 7.49 -5.88 4.72
C TYR A 256 6.41 -6.94 4.54
#